data_AF-A0A9Q0L4E4-F1
#
_entry.id   AF-A0A9Q0L4E4-F1
#
_cell.length_a   1.000
_cell.length_b   1.000
_cell.length_c   1.000
_cell.angle_alpha   90.00
_cell.angle_beta   90.00
_cell.angle_gamma   90.00
#
_symmetry.space_group_name_H-M   'P 1'
#
loop_
_entity.id
_entity.type
_entity.pdbx_description
1 polymer ?
#
loop_
_entity_poly.entity_id
_entity_poly.type
_entity_poly.pdbx_seq_one_letter_code
_entity_poly.pdbx_strand_id
1 'polypeptide(L)'
;MGEEAEKIGSGTVRRHDIQSILSSAGRDYLIRSNGDQVKISNLKGKTIGLYFAASWCGPSRHFTPNLIELYNELSPQGKLEIILVAEDDDEDSFNKYFSQLPWLSFPFSDSEKRDDLDELFKVRGLPHLAILDPNGNVLYNDGIDIIDKYGIEGYPFTQERILELQEQEEEAKKQQSLRSILVSRTRDFLVSNDGKKVPVSELEGKTVGLYFSMSSYNSCLEFSPLLIDVYNRLKGRGESFEVVLVSLDDEDEELYKEDFDIMPWLALPYGSKTRDKLARYFNVTNLPTLVIISPDGKTLNFNAAEVVENHGIHAFPFTPTRLEELAVIEKAKLGAQTLESLLVLGDLDFVIKNDGTKISVSDQLVGNNIVLYFSAEWCAPCRAFMPKLIKTYNEIKAKDEGFEIIFVSSDHDKASYDELFLTMPWLAIPFGDERKKALKKKFKVYSIPTAIAIGPTGQTVAKDAKELIMVHGAEAYPFTEDRMKEIEEQLEEIAKEWPKKMKHRLHEVHELVLTRRLLYTCDECEEEGNGWSYHCAECYYDLHPMCVLEEREQAKKSVNVDNDDSSEEEWVCDGEVCYRVSKA
;
A
#
# COMPACT_ATOMS: atom_id res chain seq x y z
N MET A 1 3.55 21.02 1.93
CA MET A 1 3.19 21.52 0.59
C MET A 1 1.67 21.50 0.53
N GLY A 2 1.04 22.63 0.23
CA GLY A 2 -0.42 22.76 0.31
C GLY A 2 -1.08 21.91 -0.77
N GLU A 3 -1.91 20.97 -0.34
CA GLU A 3 -2.82 20.25 -1.23
C GLU A 3 -3.88 21.23 -1.75
N GLU A 4 -3.95 21.34 -3.07
CA GLU A 4 -5.01 22.04 -3.77
C GLU A 4 -6.33 21.33 -3.46
N ALA A 5 -7.14 21.96 -2.60
CA ALA A 5 -8.55 21.62 -2.48
C ALA A 5 -9.20 21.81 -3.86
N GLU A 6 -9.46 20.69 -4.54
CA GLU A 6 -10.24 20.63 -5.75
C GLU A 6 -11.62 21.25 -5.44
N LYS A 7 -11.85 22.47 -5.93
CA LYS A 7 -13.18 23.08 -5.92
C LYS A 7 -14.08 22.24 -6.81
N ILE A 8 -14.78 21.29 -6.21
CA ILE A 8 -15.90 20.60 -6.86
C ILE A 8 -16.93 21.67 -7.21
N GLY A 9 -17.07 21.93 -8.50
CA GLY A 9 -17.98 22.91 -9.05
C GLY A 9 -19.42 22.64 -8.62
N SER A 10 -20.23 23.71 -8.62
CA SER A 10 -21.67 23.67 -8.40
C SER A 10 -22.34 22.75 -9.43
N GLY A 11 -22.40 21.45 -9.12
CA GLY A 11 -23.13 20.46 -9.91
C GLY A 11 -24.62 20.65 -9.66
N THR A 12 -25.38 20.79 -10.74
CA THR A 12 -26.84 20.65 -10.71
C THR A 12 -27.23 19.40 -9.92
N VAL A 13 -27.85 19.59 -8.75
CA VAL A 13 -28.37 18.51 -7.90
C VAL A 13 -29.37 17.71 -8.74
N ARG A 14 -29.04 16.47 -9.08
CA ARG A 14 -29.98 15.56 -9.76
C ARG A 14 -31.09 15.26 -8.77
N ARG A 15 -32.31 15.66 -9.13
CA ARG A 15 -33.51 15.43 -8.35
C ARG A 15 -34.36 14.39 -9.05
N HIS A 16 -34.69 13.34 -8.33
CA HIS A 16 -35.57 12.28 -8.78
C HIS A 16 -36.90 12.37 -8.06
N ASP A 17 -37.99 12.03 -8.75
CA ASP A 17 -39.24 11.77 -8.06
C ASP A 17 -39.17 10.36 -7.44
N ILE A 18 -39.11 10.28 -6.11
CA ILE A 18 -38.94 9.02 -5.36
C ILE A 18 -40.04 8.02 -5.74
N GLN A 19 -41.28 8.48 -5.92
CA GLN A 19 -42.38 7.61 -6.32
C GLN A 19 -42.11 6.98 -7.69
N SER A 20 -41.70 7.78 -8.67
CA SER A 20 -41.40 7.31 -10.02
C SER A 20 -40.24 6.33 -10.08
N ILE A 21 -39.11 6.61 -9.42
CA ILE A 21 -37.93 5.72 -9.48
C ILE A 21 -38.13 4.40 -8.74
N LEU A 22 -39.01 4.35 -7.74
CA LEU A 22 -39.27 3.13 -6.98
C LEU A 22 -40.41 2.29 -7.55
N SER A 23 -41.24 2.84 -8.44
CA SER A 23 -42.41 2.15 -9.02
C SER A 23 -42.11 1.60 -10.42
N SER A 24 -42.87 0.59 -10.84
CA SER A 24 -42.88 0.08 -12.23
C SER A 24 -44.31 -0.02 -12.74
N ALA A 25 -44.49 -0.31 -14.04
CA ALA A 25 -45.81 -0.37 -14.66
C ALA A 25 -46.68 -1.46 -13.99
N GLY A 26 -47.60 -1.05 -13.11
CA GLY A 26 -48.46 -1.96 -12.36
C GLY A 26 -47.95 -2.38 -10.98
N ARG A 27 -46.81 -1.86 -10.50
CA ARG A 27 -46.29 -2.09 -9.14
C ARG A 27 -46.06 -0.77 -8.40
N ASP A 28 -46.77 -0.60 -7.28
CA ASP A 28 -46.65 0.55 -6.37
C ASP A 28 -46.14 0.18 -4.97
N TYR A 29 -45.54 -1.01 -4.82
CA TYR A 29 -45.08 -1.56 -3.54
C TYR A 29 -43.65 -2.10 -3.58
N LEU A 30 -42.99 -2.10 -2.43
CA LEU A 30 -41.76 -2.85 -2.15
C LEU A 30 -42.09 -4.01 -1.21
N ILE A 31 -41.16 -4.94 -1.00
CA ILE A 31 -41.36 -6.10 -0.13
C ILE A 31 -40.50 -6.02 1.12
N ARG A 32 -41.00 -6.60 2.21
CA ARG A 32 -40.23 -6.98 3.39
C ARG A 32 -39.74 -8.42 3.27
N SER A 33 -38.77 -8.80 4.09
CA SER A 33 -38.23 -10.16 4.15
C SER A 33 -39.26 -11.23 4.54
N ASN A 34 -40.35 -10.84 5.22
CA ASN A 34 -41.48 -11.72 5.52
C ASN A 34 -42.53 -11.80 4.39
N GLY A 35 -42.30 -11.14 3.25
CA GLY A 35 -43.21 -11.08 2.10
C GLY A 35 -44.25 -9.95 2.15
N ASP A 36 -44.31 -9.17 3.24
CA ASP A 36 -45.27 -8.07 3.33
C ASP A 36 -45.00 -6.98 2.29
N GLN A 37 -46.06 -6.54 1.62
CA GLN A 37 -46.00 -5.45 0.66
C GLN A 37 -46.14 -4.09 1.36
N VAL A 38 -45.21 -3.18 1.07
CA VAL A 38 -45.19 -1.82 1.59
C VAL A 38 -45.37 -0.85 0.44
N LYS A 39 -46.46 -0.07 0.46
CA LYS A 39 -46.71 0.96 -0.55
C LYS A 39 -45.60 2.01 -0.57
N ILE A 40 -45.13 2.37 -1.77
CA ILE A 40 -44.07 3.37 -1.97
C ILE A 40 -44.47 4.73 -1.40
N SER A 41 -45.74 5.10 -1.45
CA SER A 41 -46.25 6.35 -0.87
C SER A 41 -45.99 6.48 0.64
N ASN A 42 -45.78 5.38 1.37
CA ASN A 42 -45.41 5.39 2.80
C ASN A 42 -43.98 5.87 3.04
N LEU A 43 -43.16 5.97 1.99
CA LEU A 43 -41.77 6.41 2.06
C LEU A 43 -41.61 7.93 1.89
N LYS A 44 -42.71 8.64 1.60
CA LYS A 44 -42.69 10.08 1.40
C LYS A 44 -42.16 10.80 2.64
N GLY A 45 -41.17 11.68 2.44
CA GLY A 45 -40.57 12.45 3.51
C GLY A 45 -39.41 11.76 4.23
N LYS A 46 -39.06 10.52 3.83
CA LYS A 46 -37.89 9.80 4.36
C LYS A 46 -36.65 10.06 3.51
N THR A 47 -35.49 10.04 4.14
CA THR A 47 -34.21 9.79 3.46
C THR A 47 -34.21 8.35 2.94
N ILE A 48 -33.84 8.15 1.68
CA ILE A 48 -33.83 6.84 1.02
C ILE A 48 -32.40 6.43 0.72
N GLY A 49 -31.99 5.24 1.16
CA GLY A 49 -30.75 4.60 0.70
C GLY A 49 -31.07 3.46 -0.27
N LEU A 50 -30.69 3.60 -1.54
CA LEU A 50 -30.72 2.50 -2.50
C LEU A 50 -29.42 1.72 -2.36
N TYR A 51 -29.50 0.54 -1.76
CA TYR A 51 -28.35 -0.30 -1.45
C TYR A 51 -28.22 -1.41 -2.48
N PHE A 52 -27.21 -1.31 -3.34
CA PHE A 52 -26.87 -2.31 -4.34
C PHE A 52 -25.87 -3.29 -3.74
N ALA A 53 -26.28 -4.54 -3.61
CA ALA A 53 -25.48 -5.58 -2.97
C ALA A 53 -25.90 -6.97 -3.44
N ALA A 54 -24.98 -7.92 -3.33
CA ALA A 54 -25.23 -9.32 -3.61
C ALA A 54 -24.70 -10.23 -2.51
N SER A 55 -25.34 -11.38 -2.33
CA SER A 55 -24.96 -12.38 -1.34
C SER A 55 -23.57 -12.98 -1.60
N TRP A 56 -23.18 -13.11 -2.87
CA TRP A 56 -21.89 -13.64 -3.31
C TRP A 56 -20.74 -12.64 -3.14
N CYS A 57 -21.03 -11.34 -3.04
CA CYS A 57 -20.03 -10.29 -2.92
C CYS A 57 -19.44 -10.20 -1.50
N GLY A 58 -18.14 -10.52 -1.34
CA GLY A 58 -17.42 -10.44 -0.07
C GLY A 58 -17.48 -9.05 0.58
N PRO A 59 -17.09 -7.98 -0.11
CA PRO A 59 -17.21 -6.60 0.39
C PRO A 59 -18.63 -6.23 0.84
N SER A 60 -19.68 -6.67 0.12
CA SER A 60 -21.08 -6.41 0.51
C SER A 60 -21.42 -7.07 1.84
N ARG A 61 -21.00 -8.33 2.04
CA ARG A 61 -21.21 -9.04 3.31
C ARG A 61 -20.48 -8.38 4.47
N HIS A 62 -19.31 -7.79 4.22
CA HIS A 62 -18.55 -7.06 5.23
C HIS A 62 -19.20 -5.71 5.62
N PHE A 63 -19.72 -4.96 4.65
CA PHE A 63 -20.34 -3.65 4.90
C PHE A 63 -21.75 -3.75 5.53
N THR A 64 -22.52 -4.78 5.18
CA THR A 64 -23.94 -4.91 5.57
C THR A 64 -24.19 -4.83 7.08
N PRO A 65 -23.41 -5.49 7.97
CA PRO A 65 -23.55 -5.34 9.42
C PRO A 65 -23.49 -3.87 9.90
N ASN A 66 -22.59 -3.06 9.33
CA ASN A 66 -22.46 -1.64 9.68
C ASN A 66 -23.73 -0.87 9.32
N LEU A 67 -24.30 -1.15 8.14
CA LEU A 67 -25.53 -0.51 7.68
C LEU A 67 -26.75 -0.96 8.50
N ILE A 68 -26.81 -2.23 8.93
CA ILE A 68 -27.87 -2.76 9.82
C ILE A 68 -27.87 -2.02 11.16
N GLU A 69 -26.70 -1.85 11.79
CA GLU A 69 -26.58 -1.14 13.06
C GLU A 69 -27.10 0.30 12.95
N LEU A 70 -26.64 1.03 11.93
CA LEU A 70 -27.09 2.38 11.64
C LEU A 70 -28.60 2.46 11.39
N TYR A 71 -29.14 1.52 10.61
CA TYR A 71 -30.57 1.47 10.32
C TYR A 71 -31.40 1.18 11.58
N ASN A 72 -30.95 0.29 12.45
CA ASN A 72 -31.66 -0.04 13.69
C ASN A 72 -31.74 1.16 14.66
N GLU A 73 -30.74 2.03 14.67
CA GLU A 73 -30.76 3.25 15.49
C GLU A 73 -31.62 4.37 14.90
N LEU A 74 -31.68 4.49 13.56
CA LEU A 74 -32.39 5.58 12.88
C LEU A 74 -33.83 5.24 12.49
N SER A 75 -34.14 3.98 12.20
CA SER A 75 -35.48 3.55 11.77
C SER A 75 -36.59 3.82 12.80
N PRO A 76 -36.38 3.75 14.14
CA PRO A 76 -37.44 4.09 15.10
C PRO A 76 -37.87 5.57 15.05
N GLN A 77 -37.02 6.45 14.51
CA GLN A 77 -37.32 7.87 14.31
C GLN A 77 -38.18 8.10 13.06
N GLY A 78 -38.33 7.09 12.20
CA GLY A 78 -39.18 7.10 11.01
C GLY A 78 -38.64 7.91 9.82
N LYS A 79 -37.36 8.30 9.84
CA LYS A 79 -36.80 9.26 8.86
C LYS A 79 -35.84 8.67 7.83
N LEU A 80 -35.42 7.41 7.98
CA LEU A 80 -34.55 6.70 7.05
C LEU A 80 -35.24 5.41 6.61
N GLU A 81 -35.16 5.09 5.31
CA GLU A 81 -35.49 3.78 4.76
C GLU A 81 -34.36 3.32 3.86
N ILE A 82 -33.91 2.07 4.03
CA ILE A 82 -32.99 1.43 3.09
C ILE A 82 -33.81 0.52 2.17
N ILE A 83 -33.44 0.45 0.90
CA ILE A 83 -34.06 -0.43 -0.09
C ILE A 83 -32.94 -1.20 -0.77
N LEU A 84 -32.95 -2.52 -0.62
CA LEU A 84 -32.03 -3.41 -1.31
C LEU A 84 -32.43 -3.47 -2.79
N VAL A 85 -31.49 -3.10 -3.66
CA VAL A 85 -31.44 -3.43 -5.08
C VAL A 85 -30.50 -4.63 -5.17
N ALA A 86 -31.07 -5.83 -5.27
CA ALA A 86 -30.26 -7.05 -5.23
C ALA A 86 -29.54 -7.27 -6.55
N GLU A 87 -28.27 -7.62 -6.49
CA GLU A 87 -27.43 -8.00 -7.65
C GLU A 87 -27.14 -9.51 -7.69
N ASP A 88 -27.98 -10.29 -7.00
CA ASP A 88 -27.94 -11.76 -7.05
C ASP A 88 -28.47 -12.27 -8.39
N ASP A 89 -27.84 -13.31 -8.93
CA ASP A 89 -28.21 -13.93 -10.21
C ASP A 89 -29.45 -14.84 -10.09
N ASP A 90 -29.77 -15.28 -8.87
CA ASP A 90 -30.85 -16.23 -8.59
C ASP A 90 -31.68 -15.86 -7.34
N GLU A 91 -32.95 -16.28 -7.36
CA GLU A 91 -33.95 -15.93 -6.35
C GLU A 91 -33.68 -16.61 -4.99
N ASP A 92 -33.05 -17.79 -4.98
CA ASP A 92 -32.76 -18.51 -3.74
C ASP A 92 -31.65 -17.80 -2.95
N SER A 93 -30.58 -17.40 -3.63
CA SER A 93 -29.48 -16.58 -3.09
C SER A 93 -30.00 -15.25 -2.55
N PHE A 94 -30.84 -14.55 -3.34
CA PHE A 94 -31.53 -13.33 -2.92
C PHE A 94 -32.35 -13.55 -1.64
N ASN A 95 -33.24 -14.53 -1.62
CA ASN A 95 -34.12 -14.78 -0.48
C ASN A 95 -33.35 -15.11 0.79
N LYS A 96 -32.29 -15.93 0.67
CA LYS A 96 -31.43 -16.28 1.80
C LYS A 96 -30.75 -15.05 2.38
N TYR A 97 -30.24 -14.16 1.54
CA TYR A 97 -29.56 -12.93 1.97
C TYR A 97 -30.57 -11.92 2.53
N PHE A 98 -31.65 -11.63 1.80
CA PHE A 98 -32.68 -10.68 2.18
C PHE A 98 -33.41 -11.06 3.48
N SER A 99 -33.55 -12.36 3.78
CA SER A 99 -34.14 -12.84 5.04
C SER A 99 -33.46 -12.32 6.31
N GLN A 100 -32.20 -11.89 6.21
CA GLN A 100 -31.38 -11.40 7.31
C GLN A 100 -31.42 -9.87 7.45
N LEU A 101 -32.04 -9.16 6.49
CA LEU A 101 -32.00 -7.70 6.41
C LEU A 101 -33.27 -7.05 7.01
N PRO A 102 -33.14 -5.93 7.74
CA PRO A 102 -34.25 -5.30 8.46
C PRO A 102 -35.07 -4.31 7.59
N TRP A 103 -34.71 -4.15 6.32
CA TRP A 103 -35.22 -3.10 5.42
C TRP A 103 -35.98 -3.66 4.22
N LEU A 104 -36.38 -2.80 3.28
CA LEU A 104 -37.20 -3.18 2.13
C LEU A 104 -36.36 -3.66 0.95
N SER A 105 -36.97 -4.32 -0.02
CA SER A 105 -36.34 -4.64 -1.31
C SER A 105 -37.35 -4.54 -2.46
N PHE A 106 -36.83 -4.41 -3.68
CA PHE A 106 -37.61 -4.69 -4.88
C PHE A 106 -37.93 -6.20 -4.94
N PRO A 107 -39.09 -6.62 -5.45
CA PRO A 107 -39.30 -8.01 -5.79
C PRO A 107 -38.19 -8.49 -6.73
N PHE A 108 -37.63 -9.68 -6.49
CA PHE A 108 -36.55 -10.21 -7.31
C PHE A 108 -36.91 -10.28 -8.81
N SER A 109 -38.19 -10.55 -9.08
CA SER A 109 -38.79 -10.60 -10.43
C SER A 109 -38.86 -9.26 -11.16
N ASP A 110 -38.70 -8.13 -10.49
CA ASP A 110 -38.65 -6.80 -11.11
C ASP A 110 -37.23 -6.47 -11.58
N SER A 111 -36.64 -7.33 -12.41
CA SER A 111 -35.24 -7.20 -12.87
C SER A 111 -35.03 -5.94 -13.69
N GLU A 112 -35.96 -5.59 -14.58
CA GLU A 112 -35.90 -4.36 -15.40
C GLU A 112 -35.76 -3.11 -14.52
N LYS A 113 -36.48 -3.06 -13.38
CA LYS A 113 -36.32 -1.93 -12.45
C LYS A 113 -34.98 -1.92 -11.74
N ARG A 114 -34.42 -3.09 -11.42
CA ARG A 114 -33.08 -3.18 -10.81
C ARG A 114 -32.02 -2.71 -11.80
N ASP A 115 -32.07 -3.18 -13.04
CA ASP A 115 -31.17 -2.78 -14.13
C ASP A 115 -31.27 -1.27 -14.43
N ASP A 116 -32.50 -0.73 -14.52
CA ASP A 116 -32.74 0.72 -14.68
C ASP A 116 -32.05 1.55 -13.58
N LEU A 117 -32.08 1.06 -12.34
CA LEU A 117 -31.49 1.74 -11.20
C LEU A 117 -29.97 1.64 -11.21
N ASP A 118 -29.42 0.48 -11.59
CA ASP A 118 -27.98 0.28 -11.78
C ASP A 118 -27.42 1.30 -12.79
N GLU A 119 -28.06 1.42 -13.95
CA GLU A 119 -27.68 2.39 -14.99
C GLU A 119 -27.85 3.84 -14.53
N LEU A 120 -28.98 4.14 -13.87
CA LEU A 120 -29.31 5.50 -13.42
C LEU A 120 -28.28 6.04 -12.42
N PHE A 121 -27.86 5.18 -11.48
CA PHE A 121 -26.88 5.49 -10.45
C PHE A 121 -25.45 5.13 -10.88
N LYS A 122 -25.25 4.62 -12.09
CA LYS A 122 -23.92 4.29 -12.65
C LYS A 122 -23.10 3.40 -11.72
N VAL A 123 -23.72 2.34 -11.23
CA VAL A 123 -23.06 1.39 -10.34
C VAL A 123 -21.92 0.71 -11.12
N ARG A 124 -20.72 0.68 -10.52
CA ARG A 124 -19.51 0.11 -11.15
C ARG A 124 -18.87 -1.00 -10.34
N GLY A 125 -19.38 -1.23 -9.13
CA GLY A 125 -18.85 -2.17 -8.16
C GLY A 125 -19.77 -2.27 -6.96
N LEU A 126 -19.62 -3.36 -6.19
CA LEU A 126 -20.43 -3.65 -5.03
C LEU A 126 -19.56 -3.73 -3.77
N PRO A 127 -20.08 -3.29 -2.60
CA PRO A 127 -21.38 -2.66 -2.42
C PRO A 127 -21.44 -1.23 -2.99
N HIS A 128 -22.64 -0.74 -3.29
CA HIS A 128 -22.88 0.67 -3.66
C HIS A 128 -24.12 1.19 -2.91
N LEU A 129 -24.09 2.43 -2.44
CA LEU A 129 -25.20 3.01 -1.67
C LEU A 129 -25.54 4.42 -2.16
N ALA A 130 -26.59 4.57 -2.97
CA ALA A 130 -27.08 5.89 -3.34
C ALA A 130 -28.00 6.45 -2.24
N ILE A 131 -27.67 7.63 -1.70
CA ILE A 131 -28.41 8.29 -0.62
C ILE A 131 -29.17 9.49 -1.19
N LEU A 132 -30.50 9.47 -1.03
CA LEU A 132 -31.40 10.52 -1.47
C LEU A 132 -32.07 11.19 -0.27
N ASP A 133 -32.18 12.52 -0.32
CA ASP A 133 -32.92 13.30 0.67
C ASP A 133 -34.45 13.10 0.53
N PRO A 134 -35.26 13.60 1.49
CA PRO A 134 -36.72 13.52 1.42
C PRO A 134 -37.40 14.12 0.18
N ASN A 135 -36.69 14.98 -0.57
CA ASN A 135 -37.18 15.61 -1.79
C ASN A 135 -36.73 14.87 -3.07
N GLY A 136 -35.96 13.79 -2.91
CA GLY A 136 -35.38 12.98 -3.97
C GLY A 136 -34.10 13.56 -4.58
N ASN A 137 -33.45 14.51 -3.92
CA ASN A 137 -32.13 14.98 -4.32
C ASN A 137 -31.09 13.91 -3.97
N VAL A 138 -30.20 13.58 -4.90
CA VAL A 138 -29.06 12.68 -4.63
C VAL A 138 -28.04 13.44 -3.77
N LEU A 139 -27.89 13.03 -2.52
CA LEU A 139 -26.86 13.55 -1.59
C LEU A 139 -25.52 12.90 -1.91
N TYR A 140 -25.52 11.58 -2.06
CA TYR A 140 -24.37 10.78 -2.46
C TYR A 140 -24.81 9.76 -3.50
N ASN A 141 -24.11 9.72 -4.62
CA ASN A 141 -24.32 8.65 -5.59
C ASN A 141 -23.74 7.34 -5.07
N ASP A 142 -22.57 7.43 -4.41
CA ASP A 142 -22.00 6.35 -3.61
C ASP A 142 -21.71 6.86 -2.20
N GLY A 143 -22.39 6.30 -1.21
CA GLY A 143 -22.37 6.70 0.19
C GLY A 143 -21.66 5.73 1.11
N ILE A 144 -21.04 4.66 0.59
CA ILE A 144 -20.34 3.65 1.40
C ILE A 144 -19.33 4.32 2.35
N ASP A 145 -18.44 5.16 1.81
CA ASP A 145 -17.43 5.90 2.58
C ASP A 145 -18.04 6.83 3.63
N ILE A 146 -19.20 7.42 3.35
CA ILE A 146 -19.90 8.32 4.29
C ILE A 146 -20.38 7.52 5.50
N ILE A 147 -20.95 6.34 5.27
CA ILE A 147 -21.42 5.45 6.33
C ILE A 147 -20.24 4.89 7.13
N ASP A 148 -19.19 4.41 6.46
CA ASP A 148 -18.00 3.86 7.12
C ASP A 148 -17.20 4.91 7.90
N LYS A 149 -17.24 6.17 7.46
CA LYS A 149 -16.53 7.27 8.13
C LYS A 149 -17.32 7.88 9.26
N TYR A 150 -18.60 8.20 9.04
CA TYR A 150 -19.37 9.02 9.96
C TYR A 150 -20.50 8.27 10.68
N GLY A 151 -20.88 7.08 10.18
CA GLY A 151 -21.95 6.27 10.75
C GLY A 151 -23.21 7.10 11.03
N ILE A 152 -23.78 6.93 12.22
CA ILE A 152 -24.98 7.67 12.64
C ILE A 152 -24.74 9.18 12.77
N GLU A 153 -23.53 9.62 13.11
CA GLU A 153 -23.24 11.05 13.29
C GLU A 153 -23.38 11.83 11.99
N GLY A 154 -23.17 11.14 10.86
CA GLY A 154 -23.34 11.65 9.51
C GLY A 154 -24.79 12.02 9.19
N TYR A 155 -25.78 11.41 9.82
CA TYR A 155 -27.20 11.68 9.56
C TYR A 155 -27.55 13.17 9.84
N PRO A 156 -28.29 13.87 8.95
CA PRO A 156 -29.06 13.40 7.80
C PRO A 156 -28.28 13.25 6.48
N PHE A 157 -26.96 13.11 6.53
CA PHE A 157 -26.04 12.96 5.40
C PHE A 157 -26.08 14.14 4.44
N THR A 158 -26.47 15.32 4.92
CA THR A 158 -26.37 16.53 4.11
C THR A 158 -24.91 16.96 3.98
N GLN A 159 -24.57 17.60 2.87
CA GLN A 159 -23.21 18.11 2.68
C GLN A 159 -22.80 19.08 3.81
N GLU A 160 -23.73 19.92 4.28
CA GLU A 160 -23.52 20.79 5.45
C GLU A 160 -23.15 19.97 6.70
N ARG A 161 -23.90 18.90 6.99
CA ARG A 161 -23.63 18.04 8.15
C ARG A 161 -22.27 17.35 8.07
N ILE A 162 -21.90 16.85 6.90
CA ILE A 162 -20.60 16.21 6.69
C ILE A 162 -19.45 17.23 6.79
N LEU A 163 -19.62 18.44 6.25
CA LEU A 163 -18.67 19.53 6.41
C LEU A 163 -18.50 19.95 7.88
N GLU A 164 -19.60 20.06 8.64
CA GLU A 164 -19.54 20.32 10.08
C GLU A 164 -18.72 19.26 10.83
N LEU A 165 -18.93 17.97 10.52
CA LEU A 165 -18.17 16.88 11.12
C LEU A 165 -16.69 16.94 10.76
N GLN A 166 -16.38 17.26 9.50
CA GLN A 166 -15.00 17.45 9.05
C GLN A 166 -14.32 18.62 9.77
N GLU A 167 -15.01 19.75 9.91
CA GLU A 167 -14.48 20.91 10.65
C GLU A 167 -14.28 20.58 12.13
N GLN A 168 -15.20 19.83 12.74
CA GLN A 168 -15.06 19.34 14.12
C GLN A 168 -13.86 18.40 14.28
N GLU A 169 -13.62 17.50 13.32
CA GLU A 169 -12.45 16.61 13.32
C GLU A 169 -11.15 17.40 13.16
N GLU A 170 -11.10 18.39 12.27
CA GLU A 170 -9.93 19.25 12.08
C GLU A 170 -9.65 20.16 13.28
N GLU A 171 -10.69 20.71 13.90
CA GLU A 171 -10.52 21.48 15.14
C GLU A 171 -10.09 20.58 16.31
N ALA A 172 -10.62 19.36 16.39
CA ALA A 172 -10.16 18.36 17.36
C ALA A 172 -8.71 17.92 17.10
N LYS A 173 -8.22 17.94 15.85
CA LYS A 173 -6.79 17.75 15.54
C LYS A 173 -5.95 18.93 16.03
N LYS A 174 -6.38 20.18 15.80
CA LYS A 174 -5.66 21.36 16.29
C LYS A 174 -5.63 21.40 17.83
N GLN A 175 -6.77 21.14 18.45
CA GLN A 175 -6.94 21.10 19.91
C GLN A 175 -6.77 19.70 20.50
N GLN A 176 -6.02 18.83 19.82
CA GLN A 176 -5.84 17.44 20.22
C GLN A 176 -5.52 17.32 21.72
N SER A 177 -6.24 16.42 22.36
CA SER A 177 -6.09 16.01 23.74
C SER A 177 -6.26 14.50 23.83
N LEU A 178 -5.85 13.89 24.94
CA LEU A 178 -6.07 12.45 25.13
C LEU A 178 -7.57 12.09 25.08
N ARG A 179 -8.43 12.97 25.62
CA ARG A 179 -9.88 12.77 25.59
C ARG A 179 -10.43 12.83 24.16
N SER A 180 -9.99 13.76 23.32
CA SER A 180 -10.48 13.82 21.93
C SER A 180 -10.07 12.61 21.09
N ILE A 181 -9.01 11.90 21.49
CA ILE A 181 -8.54 10.66 20.86
C ILE A 181 -9.32 9.45 21.42
N LEU A 182 -9.38 9.31 22.74
CA LEU A 182 -9.81 8.08 23.40
C LEU A 182 -11.21 8.13 24.02
N VAL A 183 -11.95 9.24 23.93
CA VAL A 183 -13.34 9.33 24.43
C VAL A 183 -14.29 9.49 23.25
N SER A 184 -15.36 8.70 23.23
CA SER A 184 -16.51 8.88 22.36
C SER A 184 -17.72 9.34 23.16
N ARG A 185 -18.81 9.73 22.49
CA ARG A 185 -20.07 10.12 23.18
C ARG A 185 -20.62 9.00 24.08
N THR A 186 -20.35 7.75 23.73
CA THR A 186 -20.90 6.56 24.40
C THR A 186 -19.88 5.82 25.27
N ARG A 187 -18.60 6.21 25.23
CA ARG A 187 -17.53 5.51 25.95
C ARG A 187 -16.43 6.46 26.40
N ASP A 188 -16.14 6.41 27.70
CA ASP A 188 -15.07 7.16 28.36
C ASP A 188 -14.07 6.26 29.13
N PHE A 189 -14.10 4.95 28.88
CA PHE A 189 -13.24 3.96 29.54
C PHE A 189 -12.46 3.09 28.54
N LEU A 190 -11.35 2.54 29.01
CA LEU A 190 -10.55 1.47 28.41
C LEU A 190 -10.73 0.18 29.21
N VAL A 191 -10.22 -0.93 28.70
CA VAL A 191 -10.25 -2.24 29.39
C VAL A 191 -8.83 -2.75 29.65
N SER A 192 -8.57 -3.28 30.83
CA SER A 192 -7.37 -4.09 31.10
C SER A 192 -7.58 -5.55 30.69
N ASN A 193 -6.50 -6.33 30.67
CA ASN A 193 -6.52 -7.76 30.34
C ASN A 193 -7.38 -8.60 31.31
N ASP A 194 -7.56 -8.17 32.56
CA ASP A 194 -8.49 -8.79 33.52
C ASP A 194 -9.96 -8.36 33.34
N GLY A 195 -10.26 -7.56 32.31
CA GLY A 195 -11.60 -7.08 31.98
C GLY A 195 -12.07 -5.87 32.79
N LYS A 196 -11.24 -5.31 33.68
CA LYS A 196 -11.60 -4.11 34.44
C LYS A 196 -11.69 -2.88 33.53
N LYS A 197 -12.77 -2.10 33.70
CA LYS A 197 -12.95 -0.81 33.04
C LYS A 197 -12.13 0.27 33.75
N VAL A 198 -11.30 0.98 33.00
CA VAL A 198 -10.44 2.07 33.47
C VAL A 198 -10.85 3.38 32.79
N PRO A 199 -11.29 4.41 33.53
CA PRO A 199 -11.62 5.72 32.95
C PRO A 199 -10.43 6.33 32.21
N VAL A 200 -10.67 6.91 31.03
CA VAL A 200 -9.62 7.59 30.23
C VAL A 200 -8.97 8.73 31.00
N SER A 201 -9.68 9.36 31.95
CA SER A 201 -9.13 10.41 32.81
C SER A 201 -7.95 9.94 33.68
N GLU A 202 -7.83 8.64 33.96
CA GLU A 202 -6.68 8.09 34.71
C GLU A 202 -5.37 8.11 33.90
N LEU A 203 -5.44 8.38 32.59
CA LEU A 203 -4.27 8.50 31.71
C LEU A 203 -3.88 9.96 31.46
N GLU A 204 -4.68 10.94 31.90
CA GLU A 204 -4.36 12.35 31.74
C GLU A 204 -3.04 12.70 32.46
N GLY A 205 -2.13 13.39 31.78
CA GLY A 205 -0.79 13.70 32.29
C GLY A 205 0.25 12.58 32.16
N LYS A 206 -0.09 11.43 31.55
CA LYS A 206 0.86 10.37 31.21
C LYS A 206 1.31 10.48 29.76
N THR A 207 2.51 10.00 29.46
CA THR A 207 2.88 9.67 28.07
C THR A 207 2.13 8.40 27.68
N VAL A 208 1.37 8.43 26.60
CA VAL A 208 0.52 7.30 26.17
C VAL A 208 0.96 6.80 24.80
N GLY A 209 1.31 5.51 24.70
CA GLY A 209 1.54 4.83 23.43
C GLY A 209 0.26 4.18 22.91
N LEU A 210 -0.28 4.63 21.78
CA LEU A 210 -1.36 3.92 21.07
C LEU A 210 -0.72 2.85 20.19
N TYR A 211 -0.88 1.59 20.57
CA TYR A 211 -0.29 0.46 19.88
C TYR A 211 -1.31 -0.17 18.93
N PHE A 212 -1.14 0.10 17.64
CA PHE A 212 -1.91 -0.53 16.57
C PHE A 212 -1.27 -1.87 16.22
N SER A 213 -2.06 -2.94 16.37
CA SER A 213 -1.62 -4.32 16.21
C SER A 213 -2.71 -5.16 15.57
N MET A 214 -2.28 -6.27 14.96
CA MET A 214 -3.14 -7.32 14.42
C MET A 214 -2.44 -8.65 14.69
N SER A 215 -3.13 -9.59 15.34
CA SER A 215 -2.62 -10.88 15.80
C SER A 215 -2.10 -11.75 14.66
N SER A 216 -2.70 -11.63 13.48
CA SER A 216 -2.30 -12.37 12.28
C SER A 216 -1.01 -11.84 11.61
N TYR A 217 -0.47 -10.69 12.03
CA TYR A 217 0.69 -10.05 11.41
C TYR A 217 1.99 -10.43 12.13
N ASN A 218 2.90 -11.13 11.44
CA ASN A 218 4.15 -11.64 12.04
C ASN A 218 5.02 -10.54 12.67
N SER A 219 5.06 -9.34 12.07
CA SER A 219 5.81 -8.20 12.62
C SER A 219 5.27 -7.77 14.00
N CYS A 220 3.97 -7.89 14.25
CA CYS A 220 3.36 -7.62 15.56
C CYS A 220 3.75 -8.67 16.60
N LEU A 221 3.87 -9.95 16.19
CA LEU A 221 4.35 -11.04 17.05
C LEU A 221 5.80 -10.83 17.50
N GLU A 222 6.65 -10.27 16.65
CA GLU A 222 8.04 -9.94 16.99
C GLU A 222 8.15 -8.68 17.86
N PHE A 223 7.30 -7.68 17.62
CA PHE A 223 7.35 -6.39 18.30
C PHE A 223 6.71 -6.40 19.70
N SER A 224 5.60 -7.12 19.90
CA SER A 224 4.87 -7.12 21.18
C SER A 224 5.74 -7.51 22.38
N PRO A 225 6.57 -8.59 22.33
CA PRO A 225 7.47 -8.94 23.43
C PRO A 225 8.49 -7.84 23.77
N LEU A 226 8.96 -7.11 22.76
CA LEU A 226 9.88 -6.00 22.95
C LEU A 226 9.19 -4.82 23.64
N LEU A 227 7.98 -4.46 23.21
CA LEU A 227 7.21 -3.40 23.84
C LEU A 227 6.84 -3.76 25.28
N ILE A 228 6.55 -5.03 25.58
CA ILE A 228 6.33 -5.55 26.94
C ILE A 228 7.59 -5.34 27.82
N ASP A 229 8.79 -5.66 27.33
CA ASP A 229 10.05 -5.39 28.07
C ASP A 229 10.21 -3.91 28.37
N VAL A 230 10.04 -3.06 27.37
CA VAL A 230 10.15 -1.60 27.51
C VAL A 230 9.15 -1.08 28.53
N TYR A 231 7.88 -1.47 28.39
CA TYR A 231 6.81 -1.06 29.29
C TYR A 231 7.10 -1.45 30.73
N ASN A 232 7.41 -2.73 30.98
CA ASN A 232 7.67 -3.23 32.33
C ASN A 232 8.86 -2.55 32.99
N ARG A 233 9.93 -2.27 32.22
CA ARG A 233 11.10 -1.57 32.74
C ARG A 233 10.84 -0.09 33.01
N LEU A 234 10.01 0.57 32.20
CA LEU A 234 9.58 1.96 32.46
C LEU A 234 8.69 2.04 33.70
N LYS A 235 7.71 1.14 33.84
CA LYS A 235 6.89 1.04 35.07
C LYS A 235 7.74 0.75 36.30
N GLY A 236 8.72 -0.15 36.19
CA GLY A 236 9.67 -0.45 37.26
C GLY A 236 10.56 0.73 37.68
N ARG A 237 10.77 1.72 36.80
CA ARG A 237 11.45 2.99 37.10
C ARG A 237 10.52 4.06 37.66
N GLY A 238 9.21 3.81 37.73
CA GLY A 238 8.21 4.78 38.14
C GLY A 238 7.88 5.83 37.06
N GLU A 239 8.20 5.55 35.79
CA GLU A 239 7.91 6.47 34.69
C GLU A 239 6.40 6.52 34.40
N SER A 240 5.93 7.73 34.09
CA SER A 240 4.52 7.99 33.76
C SER A 240 4.22 7.64 32.30
N PHE A 241 4.32 6.35 31.98
CA PHE A 241 4.09 5.79 30.65
C PHE A 241 2.95 4.78 30.69
N GLU A 242 2.02 4.85 29.74
CA GLU A 242 0.93 3.88 29.57
C GLU A 242 0.82 3.46 28.10
N VAL A 243 0.36 2.24 27.84
CA VAL A 243 0.07 1.77 26.48
C VAL A 243 -1.43 1.48 26.35
N VAL A 244 -1.99 1.82 25.19
CA VAL A 244 -3.37 1.50 24.82
C VAL A 244 -3.33 0.72 23.52
N LEU A 245 -3.64 -0.58 23.60
CA LEU A 245 -3.81 -1.44 22.43
C LEU A 245 -5.04 -0.98 21.63
N VAL A 246 -4.83 -0.80 20.34
CA VAL A 246 -5.84 -0.60 19.31
C VAL A 246 -5.74 -1.80 18.37
N SER A 247 -6.42 -2.90 18.74
CA SER A 247 -6.45 -4.10 17.89
C SER A 247 -7.28 -3.85 16.64
N LEU A 248 -6.69 -4.18 15.49
CA LEU A 248 -7.30 -4.16 14.17
C LEU A 248 -7.74 -5.58 13.74
N ASP A 249 -7.95 -6.49 14.69
CA ASP A 249 -8.43 -7.84 14.40
C ASP A 249 -9.94 -7.83 14.19
N ASP A 250 -10.41 -8.37 13.06
CA ASP A 250 -11.80 -8.23 12.65
C ASP A 250 -12.64 -9.49 12.86
N GLU A 251 -12.02 -10.66 12.92
CA GLU A 251 -12.72 -11.95 12.76
C GLU A 251 -12.46 -12.97 13.86
N ASP A 252 -11.50 -12.75 14.76
CA ASP A 252 -11.06 -13.76 15.74
C ASP A 252 -10.90 -13.19 17.16
N GLU A 253 -12.01 -13.16 17.90
CA GLU A 253 -12.03 -12.71 19.31
C GLU A 253 -11.20 -13.64 20.21
N GLU A 254 -11.06 -14.92 19.85
CA GLU A 254 -10.27 -15.88 20.64
C GLU A 254 -8.77 -15.57 20.51
N LEU A 255 -8.25 -15.42 19.29
CA LEU A 255 -6.85 -15.03 19.06
C LEU A 255 -6.53 -13.66 19.69
N TYR A 256 -7.42 -12.67 19.52
CA TYR A 256 -7.26 -11.38 20.17
C TYR A 256 -7.10 -11.53 21.69
N LYS A 257 -7.94 -12.39 22.30
CA LYS A 257 -7.94 -12.58 23.74
C LYS A 257 -6.67 -13.29 24.23
N GLU A 258 -6.21 -14.32 23.51
CA GLU A 258 -4.95 -15.01 23.82
C GLU A 258 -3.76 -14.04 23.81
N ASP A 259 -3.69 -13.16 22.81
CA ASP A 259 -2.64 -12.16 22.71
C ASP A 259 -2.77 -11.06 23.77
N PHE A 260 -3.98 -10.58 24.04
CA PHE A 260 -4.20 -9.50 24.99
C PHE A 260 -4.01 -9.94 26.45
N ASP A 261 -4.28 -11.22 26.78
CA ASP A 261 -4.14 -11.76 28.14
C ASP A 261 -2.71 -11.60 28.68
N ILE A 262 -1.69 -11.68 27.82
CA ILE A 262 -0.28 -11.53 28.20
C ILE A 262 0.21 -10.07 28.20
N MET A 263 -0.59 -9.12 27.73
CA MET A 263 -0.20 -7.71 27.63
C MET A 263 -0.45 -6.96 28.96
N PRO A 264 0.54 -6.24 29.50
CA PRO A 264 0.45 -5.60 30.82
C PRO A 264 -0.22 -4.20 30.81
N TRP A 265 -0.91 -3.86 29.72
CA TRP A 265 -1.43 -2.52 29.43
C TRP A 265 -2.92 -2.54 29.11
N LEU A 266 -3.48 -1.37 28.78
CA LEU A 266 -4.90 -1.21 28.49
C LEU A 266 -5.21 -1.42 27.01
N ALA A 267 -6.47 -1.63 26.66
CA ALA A 267 -6.97 -1.70 25.29
C ALA A 267 -8.24 -0.88 25.12
N LEU A 268 -8.50 -0.47 23.88
CA LEU A 268 -9.87 -0.17 23.47
C LEU A 268 -10.70 -1.47 23.58
N PRO A 269 -11.99 -1.38 23.97
CA PRO A 269 -12.86 -2.54 23.92
C PRO A 269 -12.85 -3.18 22.53
N TYR A 270 -12.76 -4.51 22.49
CA TYR A 270 -12.76 -5.28 21.24
C TYR A 270 -13.98 -4.94 20.37
N GLY A 271 -13.78 -4.84 19.06
CA GLY A 271 -14.82 -4.43 18.10
C GLY A 271 -15.23 -2.95 18.19
N SER A 272 -14.54 -2.10 18.96
CA SER A 272 -14.87 -0.67 18.99
C SER A 272 -14.56 0.00 17.65
N LYS A 273 -15.58 0.55 16.98
CA LYS A 273 -15.46 1.42 15.78
C LYS A 273 -14.52 2.62 15.95
N THR A 274 -14.17 2.96 17.20
CA THR A 274 -13.13 3.96 17.49
C THR A 274 -11.80 3.56 16.84
N ARG A 275 -11.49 2.27 16.70
CA ARG A 275 -10.23 1.78 16.12
C ARG A 275 -10.03 2.25 14.68
N ASP A 276 -11.06 2.18 13.84
CA ASP A 276 -10.98 2.55 12.41
C ASP A 276 -10.86 4.06 12.26
N LYS A 277 -11.56 4.80 13.12
CA LYS A 277 -11.40 6.25 13.23
C LYS A 277 -9.96 6.61 13.62
N LEU A 278 -9.36 5.94 14.60
CA LEU A 278 -8.00 6.19 15.04
C LEU A 278 -6.95 5.80 13.99
N ALA A 279 -7.12 4.66 13.34
CA ALA A 279 -6.23 4.22 12.26
C ALA A 279 -6.20 5.25 11.12
N ARG A 280 -7.37 5.76 10.71
CA ARG A 280 -7.49 6.86 9.75
C ARG A 280 -6.90 8.17 10.27
N TYR A 281 -7.19 8.53 11.52
CA TYR A 281 -6.73 9.78 12.13
C TYR A 281 -5.20 9.87 12.18
N PHE A 282 -4.52 8.76 12.49
CA PHE A 282 -3.06 8.70 12.54
C PHE A 282 -2.41 8.22 11.25
N ASN A 283 -3.20 8.00 10.19
CA ASN A 283 -2.74 7.50 8.90
C ASN A 283 -1.89 6.22 9.04
N VAL A 284 -2.41 5.23 9.77
CA VAL A 284 -1.73 3.95 9.99
C VAL A 284 -1.74 3.14 8.70
N THR A 285 -0.58 3.07 8.04
CA THR A 285 -0.40 2.35 6.75
C THR A 285 0.32 1.02 6.88
N ASN A 286 0.98 0.77 8.00
CA ASN A 286 1.77 -0.44 8.24
C ASN A 286 1.70 -0.84 9.71
N LEU A 287 1.91 -2.13 9.97
CA LEU A 287 1.90 -2.70 11.31
C LEU A 287 3.24 -3.38 11.62
N PRO A 288 3.68 -3.36 12.89
CA PRO A 288 3.09 -2.65 14.02
C PRO A 288 3.26 -1.12 13.90
N THR A 289 2.33 -0.35 14.49
CA THR A 289 2.47 1.11 14.65
C THR A 289 2.29 1.52 16.10
N LEU A 290 3.22 2.31 16.63
CA LEU A 290 3.16 2.85 18.00
C LEU A 290 3.12 4.38 17.97
N VAL A 291 1.93 4.98 18.03
CA VAL A 291 1.79 6.44 18.12
C VAL A 291 2.06 6.87 19.56
N ILE A 292 2.93 7.87 19.77
CA ILE A 292 3.21 8.41 21.10
C ILE A 292 2.46 9.73 21.29
N ILE A 293 1.68 9.79 22.36
CA ILE A 293 0.96 10.97 22.84
C ILE A 293 1.66 11.51 24.09
N SER A 294 1.99 12.80 24.14
CA SER A 294 2.57 13.47 25.30
C SER A 294 1.57 13.62 26.45
N PRO A 295 2.06 13.92 27.66
CA PRO A 295 1.23 14.26 28.83
C PRO A 295 0.16 15.32 28.62
N ASP A 296 0.38 16.29 27.72
CA ASP A 296 -0.58 17.34 27.37
C ASP A 296 -1.62 16.89 26.31
N GLY A 297 -1.53 15.65 25.84
CA GLY A 297 -2.43 15.05 24.88
C GLY A 297 -2.08 15.32 23.42
N LYS A 298 -0.89 15.87 23.11
CA LYS A 298 -0.40 16.08 21.74
C LYS A 298 0.37 14.87 21.20
N THR A 299 0.38 14.67 19.89
CA THR A 299 1.19 13.61 19.27
C THR A 299 2.66 14.03 19.24
N LEU A 300 3.51 13.23 19.89
CA LEU A 300 4.97 13.36 19.87
C LEU A 300 5.61 12.62 18.68
N ASN A 301 5.08 11.43 18.35
CA ASN A 301 5.58 10.60 17.27
C ASN A 301 4.43 9.78 16.67
N PHE A 302 4.31 9.75 15.35
CA PHE A 302 3.27 9.00 14.64
C PHE A 302 3.57 7.50 14.50
N ASN A 303 4.83 7.10 14.56
CA ASN A 303 5.20 5.69 14.66
C ASN A 303 6.59 5.53 15.31
N ALA A 304 6.60 5.20 16.60
CA ALA A 304 7.80 4.94 17.37
C ALA A 304 8.23 3.46 17.35
N ALA A 305 7.55 2.58 16.61
CA ALA A 305 7.83 1.14 16.62
C ALA A 305 9.29 0.85 16.25
N GLU A 306 9.78 1.43 15.15
CA GLU A 306 11.18 1.24 14.71
C GLU A 306 12.20 1.76 15.74
N VAL A 307 11.91 2.89 16.39
CA VAL A 307 12.82 3.45 17.41
C VAL A 307 12.87 2.53 18.64
N VAL A 308 11.73 1.95 19.01
CA VAL A 308 11.66 0.93 20.07
C VAL A 308 12.41 -0.33 19.66
N GLU A 309 12.26 -0.82 18.42
CA GLU A 309 13.03 -1.95 17.88
C GLU A 309 14.55 -1.75 18.00
N ASN A 310 15.02 -0.57 17.62
CA ASN A 310 16.45 -0.29 17.53
C ASN A 310 17.09 0.07 18.88
N HIS A 311 16.32 0.68 19.79
CA HIS A 311 16.87 1.27 21.03
C HIS A 311 16.19 0.78 22.32
N GLY A 312 15.11 0.02 22.23
CA GLY A 312 14.35 -0.48 23.37
C GLY A 312 13.95 0.65 24.32
N ILE A 313 14.27 0.48 25.60
CA ILE A 313 13.96 1.47 26.64
C ILE A 313 14.62 2.84 26.41
N HIS A 314 15.71 2.88 25.65
CA HIS A 314 16.44 4.12 25.38
C HIS A 314 15.70 5.05 24.40
N ALA A 315 14.63 4.56 23.77
CA ALA A 315 13.71 5.36 22.96
C ALA A 315 12.90 6.38 23.78
N PHE A 316 12.61 6.06 25.05
CA PHE A 316 11.95 6.96 25.98
C PHE A 316 12.84 8.20 26.26
N PRO A 317 12.29 9.43 26.35
CA PRO A 317 10.86 9.78 26.41
C PRO A 317 10.16 10.05 25.06
N PHE A 318 10.73 9.60 23.93
CA PHE A 318 10.16 9.81 22.59
C PHE A 318 9.97 11.29 22.17
N THR A 319 10.61 12.21 22.88
CA THR A 319 10.61 13.64 22.52
C THR A 319 11.40 13.86 21.22
N PRO A 320 11.08 14.88 20.42
CA PRO A 320 11.84 15.19 19.20
C PRO A 320 13.36 15.25 19.42
N THR A 321 13.82 15.94 20.47
CA THR A 321 15.26 16.02 20.82
C THR A 321 15.88 14.65 21.08
N ARG A 322 15.17 13.77 21.81
CA ARG A 322 15.65 12.40 22.05
C ARG A 322 15.74 11.59 20.76
N LEU A 323 14.76 11.74 19.86
CA LEU A 323 14.76 11.05 18.58
C LEU A 323 15.91 11.52 17.69
N GLU A 324 16.21 12.82 17.69
CA GLU A 324 17.38 13.38 17.01
C GLU A 324 18.70 12.82 17.57
N GLU A 325 18.85 12.72 18.90
CA GLU A 325 20.01 12.08 19.53
C GLU A 325 20.18 10.62 19.09
N LEU A 326 19.08 9.86 19.06
CA LEU A 326 19.10 8.45 18.64
C LEU A 326 19.45 8.32 17.15
N ALA A 327 18.95 9.22 16.30
CA ALA A 327 19.31 9.27 14.88
C ALA A 327 20.80 9.58 14.69
N VAL A 328 21.40 10.45 15.51
CA VAL A 328 22.85 10.71 15.50
C VAL A 328 23.62 9.44 15.90
N ILE A 329 23.16 8.71 16.92
CA ILE A 329 23.77 7.45 17.34
C ILE A 329 23.66 6.40 16.23
N GLU A 330 22.52 6.28 15.55
CA GLU A 330 22.34 5.35 14.43
C GLU A 330 23.26 5.72 13.25
N LYS A 331 23.34 7.00 12.90
CA LYS A 331 24.25 7.48 11.85
C LYS A 331 25.70 7.19 12.21
N ALA A 332 26.10 7.38 13.46
CA ALA A 332 27.44 7.03 13.93
C ALA A 332 27.69 5.51 13.88
N LYS A 333 26.71 4.69 14.26
CA LYS A 333 26.78 3.21 14.16
C LYS A 333 26.92 2.74 12.72
N LEU A 334 26.18 3.35 11.79
CA LEU A 334 26.28 3.06 10.35
C LEU A 334 27.64 3.50 9.80
N GLY A 335 28.11 4.69 10.18
CA GLY A 335 29.44 5.17 9.78
C GLY A 335 30.60 4.34 10.33
N ALA A 336 30.44 3.75 11.52
CA ALA A 336 31.42 2.86 12.14
C ALA A 336 31.30 1.39 11.71
N GLN A 337 30.34 1.05 10.84
CA GLN A 337 30.18 -0.31 10.36
C GLN A 337 31.37 -0.69 9.47
N THR A 338 31.95 -1.84 9.76
CA THR A 338 32.99 -2.47 8.93
C THR A 338 32.53 -3.85 8.47
N LEU A 339 33.24 -4.45 7.51
CA LEU A 339 32.89 -5.79 7.03
C LEU A 339 33.06 -6.83 8.14
N GLU A 340 34.10 -6.69 8.96
CA GLU A 340 34.38 -7.53 10.11
C GLU A 340 33.29 -7.42 11.16
N SER A 341 32.76 -6.22 11.41
CA SER A 341 31.64 -6.04 12.34
C SER A 341 30.36 -6.78 11.93
N LEU A 342 30.22 -7.11 10.64
CA LEU A 342 29.10 -7.86 10.09
C LEU A 342 29.38 -9.36 10.03
N LEU A 343 30.59 -9.74 9.63
CA LEU A 343 30.92 -11.10 9.22
C LEU A 343 31.89 -11.81 10.15
N VAL A 344 32.42 -11.18 11.20
CA VAL A 344 33.32 -11.82 12.17
C VAL A 344 32.62 -11.94 13.53
N LEU A 345 32.57 -13.17 14.06
CA LEU A 345 32.01 -13.45 15.39
C LEU A 345 32.91 -14.43 16.16
N GLY A 346 33.68 -13.92 17.12
CA GLY A 346 34.68 -14.72 17.82
C GLY A 346 35.72 -15.27 16.83
N ASP A 347 35.89 -16.58 16.79
CA ASP A 347 36.83 -17.25 15.87
C ASP A 347 36.24 -17.47 14.45
N LEU A 348 34.99 -17.06 14.19
CA LEU A 348 34.34 -17.17 12.88
C LEU A 348 34.75 -16.02 11.96
N ASP A 349 35.99 -16.04 11.49
CA ASP A 349 36.58 -15.07 10.54
C ASP A 349 36.66 -15.61 9.10
N PHE A 350 35.70 -16.44 8.69
CA PHE A 350 35.71 -17.00 7.34
C PHE A 350 34.32 -17.19 6.74
N VAL A 351 34.29 -17.20 5.42
CA VAL A 351 33.19 -17.73 4.58
C VAL A 351 33.72 -18.90 3.75
N ILE A 352 32.83 -19.63 3.06
CA ILE A 352 33.21 -20.83 2.30
C ILE A 352 32.92 -20.69 0.81
N LYS A 353 33.73 -21.34 -0.01
CA LYS A 353 33.43 -21.66 -1.41
C LYS A 353 32.62 -22.94 -1.51
N ASN A 354 32.05 -23.21 -2.69
CA ASN A 354 31.29 -24.43 -2.96
C ASN A 354 32.11 -25.73 -2.85
N ASP A 355 33.44 -25.64 -2.99
CA ASP A 355 34.38 -26.74 -2.75
C ASP A 355 34.76 -26.91 -1.25
N GLY A 356 34.19 -26.08 -0.37
CA GLY A 356 34.46 -26.08 1.07
C GLY A 356 35.69 -25.28 1.51
N THR A 357 36.43 -24.67 0.57
CA THR A 357 37.58 -23.82 0.89
C THR A 357 37.15 -22.62 1.72
N LYS A 358 37.86 -22.39 2.83
CA LYS A 358 37.63 -21.23 3.71
C LYS A 358 38.36 -20.00 3.21
N ILE A 359 37.66 -18.88 3.15
CA ILE A 359 38.15 -17.56 2.74
C ILE A 359 38.10 -16.64 3.95
N SER A 360 39.24 -16.08 4.34
CA SER A 360 39.36 -15.19 5.50
C SER A 360 38.61 -13.88 5.25
N VAL A 361 37.73 -13.48 6.15
CA VAL A 361 37.00 -12.21 6.00
C VAL A 361 37.98 -11.06 6.16
N SER A 362 38.72 -11.05 7.27
CA SER A 362 39.63 -9.96 7.64
C SER A 362 40.79 -9.80 6.65
N ASP A 363 41.35 -10.90 6.14
CA ASP A 363 42.55 -10.84 5.30
C ASP A 363 42.27 -10.76 3.80
N GLN A 364 41.12 -11.28 3.34
CA GLN A 364 40.86 -11.48 1.90
C GLN A 364 39.62 -10.76 1.38
N LEU A 365 38.68 -10.36 2.25
CA LEU A 365 37.44 -9.71 1.83
C LEU A 365 37.34 -8.24 2.23
N VAL A 366 38.11 -7.77 3.20
CA VAL A 366 38.16 -6.33 3.53
C VAL A 366 38.66 -5.54 2.34
N GLY A 367 37.95 -4.47 1.96
CA GLY A 367 38.23 -3.69 0.76
C GLY A 367 37.42 -4.11 -0.48
N ASN A 368 36.67 -5.23 -0.41
CA ASN A 368 35.85 -5.71 -1.51
C ASN A 368 34.43 -5.15 -1.48
N ASN A 369 33.78 -5.08 -2.64
CA ASN A 369 32.36 -4.83 -2.75
C ASN A 369 31.62 -6.15 -2.55
N ILE A 370 30.82 -6.25 -1.49
CA ILE A 370 30.14 -7.48 -1.08
C ILE A 370 28.64 -7.31 -1.21
N VAL A 371 27.96 -8.27 -1.82
CA VAL A 371 26.49 -8.39 -1.71
C VAL A 371 26.13 -9.56 -0.82
N LEU A 372 25.44 -9.29 0.29
CA LEU A 372 24.85 -10.32 1.14
C LEU A 372 23.53 -10.76 0.52
N TYR A 373 23.43 -12.02 0.11
CA TYR A 373 22.25 -12.55 -0.57
C TYR A 373 21.50 -13.55 0.32
N PHE A 374 20.32 -13.14 0.81
CA PHE A 374 19.45 -13.97 1.63
C PHE A 374 18.46 -14.73 0.74
N SER A 375 18.55 -16.06 0.75
CA SER A 375 17.77 -16.94 -0.13
C SER A 375 17.61 -18.33 0.51
N ALA A 376 16.76 -19.16 -0.09
CA ALA A 376 16.58 -20.57 0.25
C ALA A 376 16.15 -21.38 -0.97
N GLU A 377 16.34 -22.69 -0.93
CA GLU A 377 15.98 -23.60 -2.02
C GLU A 377 14.47 -23.67 -2.22
N TRP A 378 13.70 -23.75 -1.13
CA TRP A 378 12.24 -23.85 -1.14
C TRP A 378 11.54 -22.59 -1.69
N CYS A 379 12.25 -21.46 -1.73
CA CYS A 379 11.72 -20.16 -2.13
C CYS A 379 11.61 -20.00 -3.66
N ALA A 380 10.38 -20.07 -4.19
CA ALA A 380 10.14 -19.91 -5.63
C ALA A 380 10.58 -18.55 -6.19
N PRO A 381 10.30 -17.40 -5.56
CA PRO A 381 10.80 -16.09 -6.02
C PRO A 381 12.32 -16.02 -6.05
N CYS A 382 13.01 -16.70 -5.12
CA CYS A 382 14.47 -16.77 -5.06
C CYS A 382 15.04 -17.53 -6.26
N ARG A 383 14.42 -18.65 -6.63
CA ARG A 383 14.80 -19.43 -7.82
C ARG A 383 14.57 -18.62 -9.11
N ALA A 384 13.49 -17.84 -9.19
CA ALA A 384 13.22 -16.96 -10.32
C ALA A 384 14.27 -15.84 -10.46
N PHE A 385 14.78 -15.31 -9.34
CA PHE A 385 15.81 -14.27 -9.35
C PHE A 385 17.22 -14.79 -9.70
N MET A 386 17.51 -16.06 -9.38
CA MET A 386 18.86 -16.62 -9.48
C MET A 386 19.57 -16.42 -10.83
N PRO A 387 18.94 -16.68 -12.00
CA PRO A 387 19.61 -16.55 -13.29
C PRO A 387 20.08 -15.11 -13.57
N LYS A 388 19.26 -14.11 -13.22
CA LYS A 388 19.60 -12.68 -13.35
C LYS A 388 20.76 -12.31 -12.42
N LEU A 389 20.77 -12.84 -11.19
CA LEU A 389 21.84 -12.60 -10.23
C LEU A 389 23.17 -13.22 -10.70
N ILE A 390 23.16 -14.45 -11.21
CA ILE A 390 24.36 -15.12 -11.77
C ILE A 390 24.92 -14.33 -12.95
N LYS A 391 24.05 -13.91 -13.88
CA LYS A 391 24.47 -13.08 -15.03
C LYS A 391 25.13 -11.79 -14.55
N THR A 392 24.47 -11.06 -13.66
CA THR A 392 24.96 -9.80 -13.09
C THR A 392 26.29 -9.99 -12.36
N TYR A 393 26.41 -11.06 -11.57
CA TYR A 393 27.64 -11.40 -10.87
C TYR A 393 28.81 -11.58 -11.82
N ASN A 394 28.64 -12.39 -12.87
CA ASN A 394 29.70 -12.66 -13.84
C ASN A 394 30.13 -11.38 -14.59
N GLU A 395 29.18 -10.53 -14.95
CA GLU A 395 29.44 -9.25 -15.64
C GLU A 395 30.23 -8.26 -14.76
N ILE A 396 29.88 -8.15 -13.48
CA ILE A 396 30.61 -7.28 -12.54
C ILE A 396 31.99 -7.89 -12.23
N LYS A 397 32.05 -9.19 -11.90
CA LYS A 397 33.29 -9.89 -11.53
C LYS A 397 34.34 -9.86 -12.65
N ALA A 398 33.91 -9.84 -13.90
CA ALA A 398 34.80 -9.69 -15.05
C ALA A 398 35.46 -8.30 -15.14
N LYS A 399 34.86 -7.27 -14.54
CA LYS A 399 35.36 -5.89 -14.50
C LYS A 399 36.07 -5.57 -13.18
N ASP A 400 35.66 -6.20 -12.08
CA ASP A 400 36.17 -5.98 -10.74
C ASP A 400 36.33 -7.32 -9.99
N GLU A 401 37.57 -7.79 -9.85
CA GLU A 401 37.88 -9.02 -9.11
C GLU A 401 37.50 -8.92 -7.62
N GLY A 402 37.44 -7.70 -7.08
CA GLY A 402 37.05 -7.36 -5.71
C GLY A 402 35.54 -7.30 -5.48
N PHE A 403 34.71 -7.69 -6.45
CA PHE A 403 33.28 -7.88 -6.22
C PHE A 403 32.95 -9.31 -5.79
N GLU A 404 32.15 -9.53 -4.76
CA GLU A 404 31.78 -10.88 -4.33
C GLU A 404 30.34 -10.94 -3.80
N ILE A 405 29.70 -12.11 -3.93
CA ILE A 405 28.41 -12.38 -3.29
C ILE A 405 28.63 -13.36 -2.14
N ILE A 406 27.97 -13.10 -1.00
CA ILE A 406 27.97 -14.01 0.14
C ILE A 406 26.53 -14.47 0.37
N PHE A 407 26.28 -15.73 0.08
CA PHE A 407 25.02 -16.39 0.32
C PHE A 407 24.77 -16.60 1.82
N VAL A 408 23.61 -16.12 2.28
CA VAL A 408 23.10 -16.26 3.64
C VAL A 408 21.82 -17.11 3.60
N SER A 409 21.99 -18.42 3.79
CA SER A 409 20.89 -19.37 3.65
C SER A 409 19.83 -19.28 4.75
N SER A 410 18.57 -19.31 4.30
CA SER A 410 17.37 -19.50 5.13
C SER A 410 16.82 -20.93 5.05
N ASP A 411 17.60 -21.89 4.54
CA ASP A 411 17.23 -23.31 4.48
C ASP A 411 17.17 -23.92 5.89
N HIS A 412 16.24 -24.86 6.06
CA HIS A 412 15.99 -25.52 7.35
C HIS A 412 16.90 -26.73 7.59
N ASP A 413 17.45 -27.31 6.53
CA ASP A 413 18.33 -28.46 6.59
C ASP A 413 19.54 -28.29 5.68
N LYS A 414 20.56 -29.11 5.96
CA LYS A 414 21.85 -29.02 5.30
C LYS A 414 21.80 -29.54 3.85
N ALA A 415 20.92 -30.49 3.52
CA ALA A 415 20.88 -31.06 2.18
C ALA A 415 20.39 -30.02 1.18
N SER A 416 19.29 -29.32 1.50
CA SER A 416 18.78 -28.21 0.71
C SER A 416 19.79 -27.07 0.54
N TYR A 417 20.50 -26.74 1.63
CA TYR A 417 21.59 -25.76 1.57
C TYR A 417 22.70 -26.18 0.60
N ASP A 418 23.19 -27.41 0.72
CA ASP A 418 24.30 -27.91 -0.09
C ASP A 418 23.89 -28.00 -1.57
N GLU A 419 22.68 -28.49 -1.87
CA GLU A 419 22.14 -28.58 -3.24
C GLU A 419 22.06 -27.21 -3.92
N LEU A 420 21.49 -26.22 -3.24
CA LEU A 420 21.39 -24.86 -3.77
C LEU A 420 22.78 -24.21 -3.91
N PHE A 421 23.63 -24.31 -2.89
CA PHE A 421 24.94 -23.65 -2.88
C PHE A 421 25.88 -24.19 -3.95
N LEU A 422 25.79 -25.48 -4.30
CA LEU A 422 26.57 -26.08 -5.40
C LEU A 422 26.32 -25.40 -6.76
N THR A 423 25.15 -24.78 -6.94
CA THR A 423 24.81 -24.08 -8.19
C THR A 423 25.36 -22.65 -8.26
N MET A 424 25.87 -22.12 -7.14
CA MET A 424 26.28 -20.71 -7.01
C MET A 424 27.78 -20.53 -7.31
N PRO A 425 28.17 -19.49 -8.07
CA PRO A 425 29.57 -19.21 -8.40
C PRO A 425 30.31 -18.36 -7.34
N TRP A 426 29.70 -18.12 -6.18
CA TRP A 426 30.15 -17.17 -5.15
C TRP A 426 30.29 -17.83 -3.77
N LEU A 427 30.54 -17.03 -2.74
CA LEU A 427 30.83 -17.49 -1.37
C LEU A 427 29.55 -17.69 -0.54
N ALA A 428 29.64 -18.38 0.60
CA ALA A 428 28.53 -18.55 1.53
C ALA A 428 28.95 -18.52 3.00
N ILE A 429 28.02 -18.12 3.86
CA ILE A 429 28.10 -18.37 5.29
C ILE A 429 27.78 -19.86 5.54
N PRO A 430 28.63 -20.61 6.27
CA PRO A 430 28.39 -22.03 6.53
C PRO A 430 26.99 -22.34 7.09
N PHE A 431 26.46 -23.52 6.77
CA PHE A 431 25.21 -23.99 7.36
C PHE A 431 25.31 -24.10 8.89
N GLY A 432 24.26 -23.68 9.60
CA GLY A 432 24.22 -23.66 11.07
C GLY A 432 24.98 -22.53 11.75
N ASP A 433 25.54 -21.57 11.00
CA ASP A 433 26.28 -20.44 11.57
C ASP A 433 25.35 -19.38 12.20
N GLU A 434 25.65 -18.97 13.44
CA GLU A 434 24.88 -17.98 14.21
C GLU A 434 24.93 -16.57 13.60
N ARG A 435 25.97 -16.25 12.81
CA ARG A 435 26.06 -14.97 12.08
C ARG A 435 24.86 -14.76 11.17
N LYS A 436 24.26 -15.83 10.61
CA LYS A 436 23.06 -15.72 9.76
C LYS A 436 21.90 -15.03 10.50
N LYS A 437 21.67 -15.40 11.76
CA LYS A 437 20.61 -14.81 12.59
C LYS A 437 20.92 -13.34 12.93
N ALA A 438 22.17 -13.04 13.25
CA ALA A 438 22.62 -11.67 13.52
C ALA A 438 22.46 -10.76 12.28
N LEU A 439 22.85 -11.25 11.10
CA LEU A 439 22.70 -10.55 9.83
C LEU A 439 21.24 -10.33 9.46
N LYS A 440 20.39 -11.37 9.56
CA LYS A 440 18.95 -11.28 9.30
C LYS A 440 18.31 -10.19 10.17
N LYS A 441 18.66 -10.16 11.46
CA LYS A 441 18.17 -9.14 12.41
C LYS A 441 18.73 -7.75 12.09
N LYS A 442 20.03 -7.63 11.86
CA LYS A 442 20.72 -6.35 11.59
C LYS A 442 20.15 -5.64 10.37
N PHE A 443 19.82 -6.40 9.32
CA PHE A 443 19.26 -5.86 8.08
C PHE A 443 17.73 -5.94 7.99
N LYS A 444 17.05 -6.36 9.07
CA LYS A 444 15.58 -6.47 9.13
C LYS A 444 15.02 -7.29 7.94
N VAL A 445 15.65 -8.43 7.67
CA VAL A 445 15.27 -9.30 6.54
C VAL A 445 14.04 -10.13 6.95
N TYR A 446 12.85 -9.66 6.58
CA TYR A 446 11.58 -10.34 6.87
C TYR A 446 11.17 -11.33 5.77
N SER A 447 11.60 -11.09 4.53
CA SER A 447 11.28 -11.91 3.36
C SER A 447 12.53 -12.23 2.54
N ILE A 448 12.43 -13.27 1.72
CA ILE A 448 13.45 -13.66 0.74
C ILE A 448 12.81 -13.77 -0.66
N PRO A 449 13.55 -13.47 -1.75
CA PRO A 449 14.96 -13.08 -1.78
C PRO A 449 15.19 -11.64 -1.29
N THR A 450 16.30 -11.40 -0.58
CA THR A 450 16.77 -10.06 -0.20
C THR A 450 18.27 -9.96 -0.51
N ALA A 451 18.72 -8.83 -1.06
CA ALA A 451 20.15 -8.57 -1.28
C ALA A 451 20.56 -7.21 -0.71
N ILE A 452 21.66 -7.19 0.05
CA ILE A 452 22.21 -6.00 0.70
C ILE A 452 23.62 -5.76 0.16
N ALA A 453 23.88 -4.58 -0.41
CA ALA A 453 25.21 -4.22 -0.89
C ALA A 453 26.03 -3.52 0.20
N ILE A 454 27.25 -3.98 0.38
CA ILE A 454 28.27 -3.49 1.29
C ILE A 454 29.45 -3.01 0.45
N GLY A 455 29.82 -1.74 0.59
CA GLY A 455 30.94 -1.16 -0.13
C GLY A 455 32.31 -1.59 0.42
N PRO A 456 33.41 -1.16 -0.22
CA PRO A 456 34.76 -1.58 0.13
C PRO A 456 35.20 -1.15 1.53
N THR A 457 34.56 -0.12 2.10
CA THR A 457 34.80 0.34 3.49
C THR A 457 34.12 -0.56 4.53
N GLY A 458 33.30 -1.52 4.12
CA GLY A 458 32.45 -2.32 5.00
C GLY A 458 31.12 -1.65 5.39
N GLN A 459 30.86 -0.45 4.87
CA GLN A 459 29.60 0.25 5.07
C GLN A 459 28.53 -0.25 4.10
N THR A 460 27.28 -0.28 4.55
CA THR A 460 26.13 -0.63 3.70
C THR A 460 25.87 0.51 2.73
N VAL A 461 25.86 0.21 1.43
CA VAL A 461 25.60 1.18 0.36
C VAL A 461 24.19 1.07 -0.21
N ALA A 462 23.58 -0.12 -0.18
CA ALA A 462 22.17 -0.32 -0.53
C ALA A 462 21.55 -1.48 0.28
N LYS A 463 20.30 -1.31 0.71
CA LYS A 463 19.49 -2.36 1.37
C LYS A 463 18.50 -3.05 0.41
N ASP A 464 18.38 -2.51 -0.78
CA ASP A 464 17.47 -2.85 -1.86
C ASP A 464 18.28 -3.28 -3.11
N ALA A 465 19.47 -3.85 -2.90
CA ALA A 465 20.34 -4.24 -4.00
C ALA A 465 19.68 -5.28 -4.92
N LYS A 466 18.73 -6.08 -4.42
CA LYS A 466 17.96 -7.02 -5.24
C LYS A 466 17.11 -6.27 -6.26
N GLU A 467 16.43 -5.20 -5.84
CA GLU A 467 15.62 -4.34 -6.72
C GLU A 467 16.51 -3.66 -7.76
N LEU A 468 17.65 -3.10 -7.32
CA LEU A 468 18.62 -2.48 -8.23
C LEU A 468 19.15 -3.47 -9.28
N ILE A 469 19.46 -4.70 -8.89
CA ILE A 469 19.92 -5.78 -9.81
C ILE A 469 18.81 -6.21 -10.76
N MET A 470 17.57 -6.34 -10.27
CA MET A 470 16.42 -6.69 -11.10
C MET A 470 16.27 -5.68 -12.23
N VAL A 471 16.31 -4.40 -11.89
CA VAL A 471 16.09 -3.29 -12.81
C VAL A 471 17.29 -3.06 -13.73
N HIS A 472 18.47 -2.83 -13.17
CA HIS A 472 19.63 -2.30 -13.90
C HIS A 472 20.72 -3.35 -14.15
N GLY A 473 20.60 -4.56 -13.56
CA GLY A 473 21.63 -5.60 -13.69
C GLY A 473 23.00 -5.12 -13.20
N ALA A 474 24.04 -5.39 -13.98
CA ALA A 474 25.41 -5.00 -13.64
C ALA A 474 25.66 -3.48 -13.65
N GLU A 475 24.83 -2.69 -14.33
CA GLU A 475 25.01 -1.24 -14.41
C GLU A 475 24.71 -0.53 -13.10
N ALA A 476 23.93 -1.16 -12.21
CA ALA A 476 23.71 -0.67 -10.85
C ALA A 476 24.99 -0.67 -10.00
N TYR A 477 26.02 -1.45 -10.36
CA TYR A 477 27.28 -1.49 -9.63
C TYR A 477 27.96 -0.10 -9.59
N PRO A 478 28.45 0.40 -8.44
CA PRO A 478 28.64 -0.29 -7.14
C PRO A 478 27.48 -0.18 -6.14
N PHE A 479 26.25 -0.01 -6.62
CA PHE A 479 25.00 0.08 -5.84
C PHE A 479 24.96 1.27 -4.88
N THR A 480 25.67 2.34 -5.21
CA THR A 480 25.67 3.58 -4.42
C THR A 480 24.54 4.50 -4.86
N GLU A 481 24.04 5.33 -3.95
CA GLU A 481 23.06 6.37 -4.28
C GLU A 481 23.55 7.29 -5.42
N ASP A 482 24.84 7.65 -5.41
CA ASP A 482 25.41 8.49 -6.46
C ASP A 482 25.40 7.78 -7.82
N ARG A 483 25.68 6.46 -7.85
CA ARG A 483 25.56 5.68 -9.08
C ARG A 483 24.12 5.64 -9.58
N MET A 484 23.14 5.55 -8.67
CA MET A 484 21.74 5.55 -9.09
C MET A 484 21.31 6.89 -9.67
N LYS A 485 21.76 8.00 -9.08
CA LYS A 485 21.53 9.35 -9.64
C LYS A 485 22.14 9.48 -11.04
N GLU A 486 23.36 8.99 -11.25
CA GLU A 486 23.98 9.01 -12.59
C GLU A 486 23.15 8.25 -13.63
N ILE A 487 22.63 7.07 -13.28
CA ILE A 487 21.78 6.26 -14.17
C ILE A 487 20.47 7.01 -14.46
N GLU A 488 19.85 7.59 -13.44
CA GLU A 488 18.62 8.37 -13.59
C GLU A 488 18.82 9.60 -14.48
N GLU A 489 19.88 10.37 -14.25
CA GLU A 489 20.24 11.55 -15.06
C GLU A 489 20.48 11.16 -16.52
N GLN A 490 21.17 10.06 -16.79
CA GLN A 490 21.36 9.55 -18.15
C GLN A 490 20.04 9.18 -18.82
N LEU A 491 19.14 8.51 -18.10
CA LEU A 491 17.81 8.17 -18.60
C LEU A 491 16.95 9.43 -18.85
N GLU A 492 17.10 10.47 -18.03
CA GLU A 492 16.42 11.75 -18.25
C GLU A 492 16.95 12.51 -19.46
N GLU A 493 18.26 12.56 -19.66
CA GLU A 493 18.85 13.18 -20.84
C GLU A 493 18.40 12.49 -22.14
N ILE A 494 18.41 11.15 -22.17
CA ILE A 494 17.91 10.38 -23.32
C ILE A 494 16.42 10.67 -23.55
N ALA A 495 15.61 10.72 -22.49
CA ALA A 495 14.17 10.96 -22.60
C ALA A 495 13.81 12.36 -23.13
N LYS A 496 14.73 13.34 -23.10
CA LYS A 496 14.50 14.66 -23.72
C LYS A 496 14.36 14.59 -25.23
N GLU A 497 14.96 13.60 -25.87
CA GLU A 497 14.87 13.39 -27.32
C GLU A 497 13.58 12.67 -27.72
N TRP A 498 12.85 12.12 -26.74
CA TRP A 498 11.62 11.35 -26.99
C TRP A 498 10.37 12.24 -27.05
N PRO A 499 9.43 11.94 -27.95
CA PRO A 499 8.12 12.58 -27.97
C PRO A 499 7.41 12.49 -26.61
N LYS A 500 6.86 13.61 -26.11
CA LYS A 500 6.09 13.60 -24.86
C LYS A 500 4.78 12.83 -24.96
N LYS A 501 4.21 12.78 -26.17
CA LYS A 501 2.97 12.08 -26.48
C LYS A 501 3.05 11.47 -27.86
N MET A 502 2.35 10.37 -28.07
CA MET A 502 2.20 9.80 -29.40
C MET A 502 1.05 8.81 -29.54
N LYS A 503 0.69 8.52 -30.79
CA LYS A 503 -0.25 7.45 -31.15
C LYS A 503 0.50 6.18 -31.52
N HIS A 504 -0.08 5.04 -31.16
CA HIS A 504 0.45 3.72 -31.47
C HIS A 504 -0.56 2.89 -32.27
N ARG A 505 -0.08 2.08 -33.22
CA ARG A 505 -0.95 1.28 -34.13
C ARG A 505 -1.78 0.23 -33.40
N LEU A 506 -1.28 -0.29 -32.28
CA LEU A 506 -2.00 -1.26 -31.45
C LEU A 506 -2.92 -0.60 -30.42
N HIS A 507 -2.88 0.74 -30.31
CA HIS A 507 -3.66 1.52 -29.35
C HIS A 507 -4.02 2.89 -29.96
N GLU A 508 -5.00 2.89 -30.88
CA GLU A 508 -5.33 4.07 -31.70
C GLU A 508 -6.31 5.06 -31.03
N VAL A 509 -7.05 4.62 -30.01
CA VAL A 509 -8.17 5.38 -29.40
C VAL A 509 -7.68 6.50 -28.50
N HIS A 510 -6.71 6.23 -27.62
CA HIS A 510 -6.10 7.25 -26.76
C HIS A 510 -4.62 7.44 -27.06
N GLU A 511 -4.13 8.66 -26.87
CA GLU A 511 -2.73 9.02 -27.05
C GLU A 511 -1.91 8.55 -25.83
N LEU A 512 -0.79 7.89 -26.08
CA LEU A 512 0.12 7.46 -25.03
C LEU A 512 1.00 8.62 -24.59
N VAL A 513 1.20 8.75 -23.27
CA VAL A 513 1.99 9.81 -22.66
C VAL A 513 3.26 9.22 -22.08
N LEU A 514 4.41 9.83 -22.39
CA LEU A 514 5.69 9.43 -21.83
C LEU A 514 5.67 9.67 -20.31
N THR A 515 5.69 8.58 -19.54
CA THR A 515 5.41 8.56 -18.10
C THR A 515 6.45 7.70 -17.39
N ARG A 516 6.89 8.12 -16.19
CA ARG A 516 7.74 7.29 -15.33
C ARG A 516 6.90 6.19 -14.67
N ARG A 517 7.35 4.95 -14.79
CA ARG A 517 6.72 3.73 -14.27
C ARG A 517 7.80 2.88 -13.62
N LEU A 518 7.57 2.44 -12.38
CA LEU A 518 8.54 1.66 -11.61
C LEU A 518 8.68 0.21 -12.12
N LEU A 519 7.56 -0.40 -12.52
CA LEU A 519 7.51 -1.69 -13.20
C LEU A 519 6.26 -1.68 -14.08
N TYR A 520 6.37 -2.21 -15.29
CA TYR A 520 5.26 -2.41 -16.21
C TYR A 520 5.56 -3.57 -17.14
N THR A 521 4.54 -4.16 -17.75
CA THR A 521 4.71 -5.10 -18.87
C THR A 521 4.42 -4.33 -20.14
N CYS A 522 5.30 -4.43 -21.13
CA CYS A 522 5.06 -3.82 -22.42
C CYS A 522 3.98 -4.62 -23.19
N ASP A 523 2.88 -3.98 -23.55
CA ASP A 523 1.76 -4.61 -24.25
C ASP A 523 2.08 -5.03 -25.70
N GLU A 524 3.24 -4.67 -26.23
CA GLU A 524 3.66 -5.09 -27.58
C GLU A 524 4.60 -6.30 -27.56
N CYS A 525 5.64 -6.29 -26.73
CA CYS A 525 6.63 -7.35 -26.69
C CYS A 525 6.44 -8.32 -25.53
N GLU A 526 5.50 -8.04 -24.62
CA GLU A 526 5.19 -8.82 -23.42
C GLU A 526 6.34 -8.91 -22.40
N GLU A 527 7.43 -8.17 -22.61
CA GLU A 527 8.58 -8.12 -21.72
C GLU A 527 8.39 -7.05 -20.63
N GLU A 528 8.99 -7.28 -19.46
CA GLU A 528 8.97 -6.32 -18.35
C GLU A 528 9.79 -5.06 -18.68
N GLY A 529 9.28 -3.91 -18.26
CA GLY A 529 9.91 -2.60 -18.37
C GLY A 529 10.00 -1.89 -17.03
N ASN A 530 10.99 -1.00 -16.91
CA ASN A 530 11.10 -0.02 -15.83
C ASN A 530 11.61 1.30 -16.41
N GLY A 531 11.24 2.41 -15.78
CA GLY A 531 11.71 3.74 -16.06
C GLY A 531 10.66 4.48 -16.86
N TRP A 532 11.00 4.86 -18.08
CA TRP A 532 10.06 5.55 -18.96
C TRP A 532 9.20 4.53 -19.70
N SER A 533 7.90 4.80 -19.80
CA SER A 533 6.89 4.06 -20.58
C SER A 533 6.07 5.05 -21.40
N TYR A 534 5.58 4.64 -22.56
CA TYR A 534 4.44 5.31 -23.20
C TYR A 534 3.14 4.72 -22.63
N HIS A 535 2.52 5.45 -21.70
CA HIS A 535 1.41 4.98 -20.88
C HIS A 535 0.07 5.63 -21.25
N CYS A 536 -1.01 4.84 -21.24
CA CYS A 536 -2.40 5.28 -21.28
C CYS A 536 -3.06 5.04 -19.92
N ALA A 537 -3.41 6.11 -19.19
CA ALA A 537 -4.07 6.01 -17.89
C ALA A 537 -5.52 5.50 -17.98
N GLU A 538 -6.20 5.69 -19.10
CA GLU A 538 -7.59 5.25 -19.29
C GLU A 538 -7.69 3.74 -19.55
N CYS A 539 -6.73 3.19 -20.29
CA CYS A 539 -6.73 1.78 -20.69
C CYS A 539 -5.73 0.92 -19.91
N TYR A 540 -4.89 1.53 -19.07
CA TYR A 540 -3.77 0.87 -18.41
C TYR A 540 -2.82 0.16 -19.39
N TYR A 541 -2.59 0.81 -20.53
CA TYR A 541 -1.73 0.30 -21.61
C TYR A 541 -0.33 0.92 -21.51
N ASP A 542 0.72 0.13 -21.60
CA ASP A 542 2.11 0.52 -21.43
C ASP A 542 2.99 -0.04 -22.56
N LEU A 543 3.86 0.80 -23.13
CA LEU A 543 4.85 0.38 -24.12
C LEU A 543 6.25 0.82 -23.75
N HIS A 544 7.24 -0.04 -24.01
CA HIS A 544 8.64 0.36 -23.94
C HIS A 544 8.90 1.50 -24.95
N PRO A 545 9.71 2.52 -24.59
CA PRO A 545 10.11 3.57 -25.52
C PRO A 545 10.75 3.01 -26.80
N MET A 546 11.56 1.95 -26.70
CA MET A 546 12.27 1.37 -27.84
C MET A 546 11.36 0.62 -28.82
N CYS A 547 10.37 -0.13 -28.31
CA CYS A 547 9.37 -0.81 -29.15
C CYS A 547 8.66 0.19 -30.09
N VAL A 548 8.50 1.42 -29.61
CA VAL A 548 7.78 2.46 -30.33
C VAL A 548 8.70 3.32 -31.23
N LEU A 549 9.94 3.56 -30.81
CA LEU A 549 10.89 4.42 -31.54
C LEU A 549 11.55 3.69 -32.71
N GLU A 550 11.82 2.38 -32.60
CA GLU A 550 12.39 1.58 -33.68
C GLU A 550 11.44 1.48 -34.89
N GLU A 551 10.12 1.36 -34.66
CA GLU A 551 9.11 1.41 -35.71
C GLU A 551 9.13 2.74 -36.47
N ARG A 552 9.33 3.86 -35.76
CA ARG A 552 9.43 5.19 -36.39
C ARG A 552 10.68 5.34 -37.24
N GLU A 553 11.83 4.82 -36.79
CA GLU A 553 13.07 4.79 -37.56
C GLU A 553 12.93 3.91 -38.82
N GLN A 554 12.26 2.76 -38.70
CA GLN A 554 11.96 1.87 -39.83
C GLN A 554 10.95 2.50 -40.80
N ALA A 555 9.92 3.18 -40.29
CA ALA A 555 8.94 3.92 -41.09
C ALA A 555 9.56 5.14 -41.81
N LYS A 556 10.53 5.84 -41.18
CA LYS A 556 11.29 6.90 -41.86
C LYS A 556 12.19 6.35 -42.98
N LYS A 557 12.76 5.16 -42.79
CA LYS A 557 13.57 4.49 -43.83
C LYS A 557 12.73 3.94 -44.98
N SER A 558 11.51 3.47 -44.73
CA SER A 558 10.60 3.00 -45.78
C SER A 558 9.95 4.13 -46.58
N VAL A 559 9.83 5.34 -46.01
CA VAL A 559 9.36 6.55 -46.73
C VAL A 559 10.45 7.14 -47.65
N ASN A 560 11.73 6.80 -47.44
CA ASN A 560 12.85 7.24 -48.28
C ASN A 560 13.12 6.35 -49.52
N VAL A 561 12.19 5.44 -49.89
CA VAL A 561 12.31 4.61 -51.10
C VAL A 561 11.41 5.08 -52.25
N ASP A 562 10.47 5.99 -52.02
CA ASP A 562 9.64 6.55 -53.09
C ASP A 562 9.56 8.08 -52.97
N ASN A 563 10.57 8.77 -53.51
CA ASN A 563 10.47 10.09 -54.16
C ASN A 563 11.87 10.53 -54.62
N ASP A 564 12.36 9.92 -55.69
CA ASP A 564 13.31 10.57 -56.59
C ASP A 564 12.52 11.08 -57.80
N ASP A 565 11.98 12.29 -57.66
CA ASP A 565 11.69 13.17 -58.79
C ASP A 565 12.26 14.54 -58.46
N SER A 566 13.59 14.60 -58.49
CA SER A 566 14.30 15.84 -58.72
C SER A 566 14.79 15.83 -60.16
N SER A 567 14.03 16.49 -61.03
CA SER A 567 14.45 16.79 -62.39
C SER A 567 15.71 17.67 -62.33
N GLU A 568 16.88 17.07 -62.48
CA GLU A 568 18.14 17.79 -62.66
C GLU A 568 18.07 18.58 -63.98
N GLU A 569 18.00 19.90 -63.89
CA GLU A 569 18.23 20.79 -65.04
C GLU A 569 19.73 20.81 -65.36
N GLU A 570 20.13 20.05 -66.38
CA GLU A 570 21.54 19.96 -66.81
C GLU A 570 21.95 21.22 -67.61
N TRP A 571 22.79 22.05 -67.00
CA TRP A 571 23.44 23.20 -67.64
C TRP A 571 24.79 22.77 -68.18
N VAL A 572 25.03 22.99 -69.48
CA VAL A 572 26.34 22.73 -70.08
C VAL A 572 27.10 24.04 -70.20
N CYS A 573 28.29 24.08 -69.61
CA CYS A 573 29.20 25.23 -69.62
C CYS A 573 30.45 24.89 -70.45
N ASP A 574 30.84 25.79 -71.35
CA ASP A 574 32.13 25.70 -72.05
C ASP A 574 32.92 26.99 -71.75
N GLY A 575 33.80 26.89 -70.76
CA GLY A 575 34.45 28.05 -70.14
C GLY A 575 33.47 28.89 -69.30
N GLU A 576 33.54 30.22 -69.41
CA GLU A 576 32.79 31.16 -68.54
C GLU A 576 31.34 31.44 -68.99
N VAL A 577 30.78 30.70 -69.95
CA VAL A 577 29.37 30.88 -70.38
C VAL A 577 28.64 29.55 -70.48
N CYS A 578 27.43 29.49 -69.92
CA CYS A 578 26.57 28.29 -69.87
C CYS A 578 25.24 28.50 -70.60
N TYR A 579 24.69 27.45 -71.22
CA TYR A 579 23.37 27.47 -71.85
C TYR A 579 22.59 26.14 -71.69
N ARG A 580 21.26 26.24 -71.84
CA ARG A 580 20.28 25.16 -71.52
C ARG A 580 19.93 24.33 -72.77
N VAL A 581 19.90 23.01 -72.63
CA VAL A 581 19.45 22.10 -73.70
C VAL A 581 18.23 21.31 -73.23
N SER A 582 17.08 21.52 -73.87
CA SER A 582 15.86 20.75 -73.63
C SER A 582 15.78 19.58 -74.62
N LYS A 583 15.75 18.34 -74.13
CA LYS A 583 15.49 17.15 -74.97
C LYS A 583 14.00 17.08 -75.30
N ALA A 584 13.71 16.78 -76.57
CA ALA A 584 12.38 16.65 -77.16
C ALA A 584 11.68 15.34 -76.78
#